data_AF-W9DPL7-F1
#
_entry.id   AF-W9DPL7-F1
#
_cell.length_a   1.000
_cell.length_b   1.000
_cell.length_c   1.000
_cell.angle_alpha   90.00
_cell.angle_beta   90.00
_cell.angle_gamma   90.00
#
_symmetry.space_group_name_H-M   'P 1'
#
loop_
_entity.id
_entity.type
_entity.pdbx_description
1 polymer ?
#
loop_
_entity_poly.entity_id
_entity_poly.type
_entity_poly.pdbx_seq_one_letter_code
_entity_poly.pdbx_strand_id
1 'polypeptide(L)'
;MGLWEMFTDFNMIYLDLLLQLTIIILLFFAVKKAYRDPYDKHCKFMTIAIAIQVISVIVFMAPSMYSLSGIMMSGFFTSLMYLHHILGLIVIVLSIYIKLAFSGKIPSPVSPLKLMKPTLILWVLTLLGGFILYLILWEGIIII
;
A
#
# COMPACT_ATOMS: atom_id res chain seq x y z
N MET A 1 2.25 13.84 27.48
CA MET A 1 2.51 12.64 26.67
C MET A 1 3.39 11.72 27.49
N GLY A 2 2.90 10.54 27.87
CA GLY A 2 3.62 9.63 28.75
C GLY A 2 4.75 8.89 28.03
N LEU A 3 5.82 8.53 28.74
CA LEU A 3 6.93 7.71 28.20
C LEU A 3 6.41 6.42 27.51
N TRP A 4 5.38 5.80 28.07
CA TRP A 4 4.73 4.61 27.50
C TRP A 4 4.00 4.88 26.18
N GLU A 5 3.30 6.01 26.05
CA GLU A 5 2.60 6.41 24.81
C GLU A 5 3.61 6.68 23.69
N MET A 6 4.72 7.34 24.01
CA MET A 6 5.81 7.60 23.07
C MET A 6 6.46 6.31 22.56
N PHE A 7 6.71 5.31 23.41
CA PHE A 7 7.24 4.01 22.97
C PHE A 7 6.25 3.22 22.11
N THR A 8 4.95 3.27 22.41
CA THR A 8 3.94 2.62 21.58
C THR A 8 3.81 3.27 20.21
N ASP A 9 3.77 4.60 20.14
CA ASP A 9 3.63 5.32 18.86
C ASP A 9 4.86 5.11 17.97
N PHE A 10 6.07 5.20 18.53
CA PHE A 10 7.32 4.91 17.81
C PHE A 10 7.37 3.47 17.28
N ASN A 11 6.97 2.48 18.09
CA ASN A 11 6.98 1.07 17.66
C ASN A 11 5.99 0.79 16.52
N MET A 12 4.85 1.47 16.50
CA MET A 12 3.82 1.29 15.48
C MET A 12 4.24 1.88 14.12
N ILE A 13 4.98 3.00 14.12
CA ILE A 13 5.50 3.63 12.90
C ILE A 13 6.53 2.73 12.20
N TYR A 14 7.51 2.23 12.95
CA TYR A 14 8.53 1.32 12.37
C TYR A 14 7.92 -0.01 11.93
N LEU A 15 6.87 -0.47 12.62
CA LEU A 15 6.13 -1.66 12.22
C LEU A 15 5.43 -1.44 10.87
N ASP A 16 4.76 -0.31 10.65
CA ASP A 16 4.12 -0.03 9.36
C ASP A 16 5.16 0.04 8.22
N LEU A 17 6.29 0.72 8.43
CA LEU A 17 7.39 0.76 7.46
C LEU A 17 7.95 -0.64 7.15
N LEU A 18 8.11 -1.48 8.17
CA LEU A 18 8.55 -2.86 8.00
C LEU A 18 7.53 -3.68 7.19
N LEU A 19 6.24 -3.47 7.40
CA LEU A 19 5.19 -4.11 6.61
C LEU A 19 5.22 -3.64 5.16
N GLN A 20 5.39 -2.34 4.89
CA GLN A 20 5.54 -1.82 3.53
C GLN A 20 6.79 -2.39 2.84
N LEU A 21 7.92 -2.47 3.54
CA LEU A 21 9.13 -3.11 3.03
C LEU A 21 8.89 -4.59 2.70
N THR A 22 8.18 -5.30 3.57
CA THR A 22 7.81 -6.70 3.36
C THR A 22 6.94 -6.85 2.11
N ILE A 23 5.97 -5.96 1.89
CA ILE A 23 5.14 -5.92 0.68
C ILE A 23 6.00 -5.72 -0.56
N ILE A 24 6.95 -4.77 -0.55
CA ILE A 24 7.87 -4.54 -1.68
C ILE A 24 8.66 -5.81 -2.02
N ILE A 25 9.19 -6.49 -1.01
CA ILE A 25 9.92 -7.75 -1.18
C ILE A 25 9.02 -8.83 -1.80
N LEU A 26 7.79 -8.97 -1.30
CA LEU A 26 6.80 -9.92 -1.84
C LEU A 26 6.46 -9.62 -3.31
N LEU A 27 6.27 -8.34 -3.65
CA LEU A 27 6.00 -7.91 -5.03
C LEU A 27 7.18 -8.21 -5.95
N PHE A 28 8.41 -7.95 -5.50
CA PHE A 28 9.61 -8.29 -6.25
C PHE A 28 9.68 -9.78 -6.57
N PHE A 29 9.44 -10.65 -5.57
CA PHE A 29 9.40 -12.09 -5.78
C PHE A 29 8.23 -12.53 -6.66
N ALA A 30 7.05 -11.91 -6.52
CA ALA A 30 5.88 -12.19 -7.33
C ALA A 30 6.12 -11.87 -8.81
N VAL A 31 6.77 -10.74 -9.11
CA VAL A 31 7.17 -10.36 -10.47
C VAL A 31 8.21 -11.33 -11.01
N LYS A 32 9.27 -11.64 -10.26
CA LYS A 32 10.31 -12.59 -10.70
C LYS A 32 9.75 -13.98 -11.01
N LYS A 33 8.75 -14.43 -10.23
CA LYS A 33 8.10 -15.73 -10.43
C LYS A 33 7.06 -15.73 -11.55
N ALA A 34 6.47 -14.59 -11.90
CA ALA A 34 5.57 -14.47 -13.04
C ALA A 34 6.22 -14.91 -14.37
N TYR A 35 7.54 -14.79 -14.48
CA TYR A 35 8.30 -15.15 -15.69
C TYR A 35 8.84 -16.60 -15.69
N ARG A 36 8.77 -17.36 -14.58
CA ARG A 36 9.57 -18.60 -14.41
C ARG A 36 8.84 -19.86 -13.93
N ASP A 37 7.63 -19.80 -13.36
CA ASP A 37 7.02 -20.96 -12.67
C ASP A 37 5.47 -20.95 -12.84
N PRO A 38 4.77 -22.09 -12.66
CA PRO A 38 3.34 -22.21 -12.85
C PRO A 38 2.59 -21.39 -11.79
N TYR A 39 1.47 -20.86 -12.24
CA TYR A 39 0.51 -19.92 -11.66
C TYR A 39 0.35 -19.86 -10.13
N ASP A 40 0.60 -20.94 -9.38
CA ASP A 40 0.37 -21.02 -7.93
C ASP A 40 1.28 -20.14 -7.07
N LYS A 41 2.59 -20.11 -7.33
CA LYS A 41 3.53 -19.37 -6.46
C LYS A 41 3.34 -17.86 -6.58
N HIS A 42 3.19 -17.35 -7.80
CA HIS A 42 2.85 -15.94 -8.05
C HIS A 42 1.54 -15.57 -7.33
N CYS A 43 0.50 -16.37 -7.53
CA CYS A 43 -0.80 -16.18 -6.89
C CYS A 43 -0.72 -16.18 -5.36
N LYS A 44 0.12 -17.02 -4.75
CA LYS A 44 0.32 -17.07 -3.30
C LYS A 44 0.99 -15.80 -2.78
N PHE A 45 2.07 -15.36 -3.40
CA PHE A 45 2.75 -14.12 -3.01
C PHE A 45 1.83 -12.90 -3.15
N MET A 46 1.07 -12.81 -4.24
CA MET A 46 0.11 -11.73 -4.43
C MET A 46 -0.99 -11.74 -3.36
N THR A 47 -1.55 -12.91 -3.02
CA THR A 47 -2.56 -13.01 -1.97
C THR A 47 -2.02 -12.57 -0.60
N ILE A 48 -0.80 -12.97 -0.26
CA ILE A 48 -0.16 -12.54 1.00
C ILE A 48 0.09 -11.02 0.99
N ALA A 49 0.63 -10.47 -0.12
CA ALA A 49 0.90 -9.03 -0.23
C ALA A 49 -0.39 -8.19 -0.09
N ILE A 50 -1.49 -8.60 -0.75
CA ILE A 50 -2.79 -7.93 -0.64
C ILE A 50 -3.31 -8.00 0.81
N ALA A 51 -3.22 -9.16 1.46
CA ALA A 51 -3.68 -9.32 2.84
C ALA A 51 -2.90 -8.42 3.80
N ILE A 52 -1.56 -8.40 3.71
CA ILE A 52 -0.72 -7.53 4.52
C ILE A 52 -1.03 -6.05 4.25
N GLN A 53 -1.23 -5.66 2.98
CA GLN A 53 -1.59 -4.29 2.63
C GLN A 53 -2.92 -3.86 3.26
N VAL A 54 -3.96 -4.71 3.18
CA VAL A 54 -5.28 -4.41 3.78
C VAL A 54 -5.16 -4.29 5.30
N ILE A 55 -4.42 -5.19 5.96
CA ILE A 55 -4.17 -5.11 7.40
C ILE A 55 -3.44 -3.81 7.75
N SER A 56 -2.39 -3.46 7.00
CA SER A 56 -1.64 -2.22 7.25
C SER A 56 -2.53 -0.98 7.10
N VAL A 57 -3.40 -0.95 6.09
CA VAL A 57 -4.35 0.16 5.91
C VAL A 57 -5.30 0.29 7.11
N ILE A 58 -5.89 -0.83 7.55
CA ILE A 58 -6.86 -0.82 8.66
C ILE A 58 -6.20 -0.44 9.98
N VAL A 59 -5.01 -0.97 10.25
CA VAL A 59 -4.34 -0.84 11.55
C VAL A 59 -3.54 0.46 11.69
N PHE A 60 -2.89 0.93 10.62
CA PHE A 60 -1.98 2.07 10.71
C PHE A 60 -2.48 3.28 9.92
N MET A 61 -2.83 3.11 8.64
CA MET A 61 -3.14 4.25 7.78
C MET A 61 -4.49 4.91 8.13
N ALA A 62 -5.55 4.12 8.31
CA ALA A 62 -6.88 4.66 8.63
C ALA A 62 -6.91 5.40 9.98
N PRO A 63 -6.34 4.87 11.08
CA PRO A 63 -6.23 5.61 12.33
C PRO A 63 -5.38 6.88 12.21
N SER A 64 -4.26 6.82 11.47
CA SER A 64 -3.39 7.99 11.26
C SER A 64 -4.15 9.11 10.53
N MET A 65 -4.89 8.79 9.48
CA MET A 65 -5.69 9.78 8.76
C MET A 65 -6.81 10.37 9.63
N TYR A 66 -7.44 9.55 10.48
CA TYR A 66 -8.41 10.04 11.45
C TYR A 66 -7.77 10.99 12.48
N SER A 67 -6.57 10.67 13.00
CA SER A 67 -5.86 11.57 13.93
C SER A 67 -5.45 12.90 13.31
N LEU A 68 -5.21 12.93 12.00
CA LEU A 68 -4.91 14.15 11.26
C LEU A 68 -6.18 14.95 10.91
N SER A 69 -7.37 14.35 11.01
CA SER A 69 -8.63 15.02 10.73
C SER A 69 -8.93 16.09 11.79
N GLY A 70 -8.73 17.35 11.42
CA GLY A 70 -8.87 18.50 12.33
C GLY A 70 -7.57 19.26 12.59
N ILE A 71 -6.42 18.73 12.17
CA ILE A 71 -5.15 19.45 12.21
C ILE A 71 -4.96 20.17 10.88
N MET A 72 -4.75 21.49 10.91
CA MET A 72 -4.51 22.28 9.70
C MET A 72 -3.10 22.01 9.15
N MET A 73 -3.00 21.15 8.14
CA MET A 73 -1.77 20.87 7.41
C MET A 73 -1.63 21.74 6.16
N SER A 74 -0.43 21.76 5.57
CA SER A 74 -0.21 22.49 4.31
C SER A 74 -1.12 21.96 3.19
N GLY A 75 -1.51 22.84 2.26
CA GLY A 75 -2.36 22.44 1.13
C GLY A 75 -1.72 21.37 0.24
N PHE A 76 -0.39 21.40 0.10
CA PHE A 76 0.38 20.39 -0.62
C PHE A 76 0.31 19.03 0.09
N PHE A 77 0.62 18.97 1.39
CA PHE A 77 0.55 17.74 2.17
C PHE A 77 -0.85 17.12 2.12
N THR A 78 -1.87 17.96 2.33
CA THR A 78 -3.27 17.53 2.32
C THR A 78 -3.66 16.93 0.97
N SER A 79 -3.27 17.57 -0.14
CA SER A 79 -3.53 17.07 -1.50
C SER A 79 -2.81 15.75 -1.77
N LEU A 80 -1.54 15.65 -1.39
CA LEU A 80 -0.73 14.45 -1.53
C LEU A 80 -1.30 13.28 -0.71
N MET A 81 -1.74 13.56 0.52
CA MET A 81 -2.39 12.59 1.41
C MET A 81 -3.66 12.02 0.76
N TYR A 82 -4.57 12.87 0.27
CA TYR A 82 -5.78 12.39 -0.40
C TYR A 82 -5.47 11.60 -1.68
N LEU A 83 -4.53 12.10 -2.50
CA LEU A 83 -4.13 11.42 -3.72
C LEU A 83 -3.55 10.02 -3.41
N HIS A 84 -2.66 9.91 -2.43
CA HIS A 84 -2.10 8.65 -1.97
C HIS A 84 -3.20 7.66 -1.53
N HIS A 85 -4.17 8.11 -0.72
CA HIS A 85 -5.25 7.25 -0.23
C HIS A 85 -6.19 6.78 -1.36
N ILE A 86 -6.57 7.67 -2.27
CA ILE A 86 -7.42 7.34 -3.42
C ILE A 86 -6.70 6.32 -4.33
N LEU A 87 -5.43 6.57 -4.66
CA LEU A 87 -4.64 5.63 -5.47
C LEU A 87 -4.44 4.29 -4.75
N GLY A 88 -4.20 4.30 -3.44
CA GLY A 88 -4.09 3.09 -2.64
C GLY A 88 -5.36 2.25 -2.63
N LEU A 89 -6.52 2.90 -2.50
CA LEU A 89 -7.81 2.21 -2.58
C LEU A 89 -8.02 1.60 -3.97
N ILE A 90 -7.72 2.34 -5.04
CA ILE A 90 -7.79 1.84 -6.42
C ILE A 90 -6.88 0.62 -6.60
N VAL A 91 -5.66 0.64 -6.06
CA VAL A 91 -4.72 -0.49 -6.11
C VAL A 91 -5.28 -1.71 -5.40
N ILE A 92 -5.85 -1.56 -4.20
CA ILE A 92 -6.45 -2.68 -3.45
C ILE A 92 -7.62 -3.28 -4.24
N VAL A 93 -8.54 -2.44 -4.73
CA VAL A 93 -9.70 -2.88 -5.50
C VAL A 93 -9.27 -3.60 -6.78
N LEU A 94 -8.34 -3.03 -7.55
CA LEU A 94 -7.82 -3.66 -8.76
C LEU A 94 -7.10 -4.98 -8.45
N SER A 95 -6.32 -5.05 -7.37
CA SER A 95 -5.59 -6.26 -7.01
C SER A 95 -6.52 -7.41 -6.63
N ILE A 96 -7.58 -7.10 -5.86
CA ILE A 96 -8.64 -8.07 -5.51
C ILE A 96 -9.41 -8.48 -6.78
N TYR A 97 -9.80 -7.52 -7.62
CA TYR A 97 -10.49 -7.77 -8.87
C TYR A 97 -9.69 -8.71 -9.78
N ILE A 98 -8.41 -8.38 -10.03
CA ILE A 98 -7.51 -9.20 -10.85
C ILE A 98 -7.43 -10.61 -10.28
N LYS A 99 -7.28 -10.77 -8.96
CA LYS A 99 -7.20 -12.09 -8.32
C LYS A 99 -8.48 -12.90 -8.56
N LEU A 100 -9.65 -12.31 -8.33
CA LEU A 100 -10.94 -12.99 -8.49
C LEU A 100 -11.20 -13.35 -9.96
N ALA A 101 -10.93 -12.42 -10.87
CA ALA A 101 -11.10 -12.61 -12.30
C ALA A 101 -10.15 -13.68 -12.85
N PHE A 102 -8.88 -13.64 -12.43
CA PHE A 102 -7.88 -14.63 -12.80
C PHE A 102 -8.22 -16.03 -12.28
N SER A 103 -8.87 -16.12 -11.12
CA SER A 103 -9.33 -17.39 -10.53
C SER A 103 -10.68 -17.87 -11.09
N GLY A 104 -11.25 -17.18 -12.09
CA GLY A 104 -12.55 -17.53 -12.69
C GLY A 104 -13.76 -17.31 -11.77
N LYS A 105 -13.61 -16.62 -10.63
CA LYS A 105 -14.70 -16.39 -9.68
C LYS A 105 -15.65 -15.28 -10.10
N ILE A 106 -15.19 -14.37 -10.96
CA ILE A 106 -15.99 -13.27 -11.52
C ILE A 106 -15.74 -13.16 -13.02
N PRO A 107 -16.76 -12.76 -13.81
CA PRO A 107 -16.55 -12.46 -15.23
C PRO A 107 -15.70 -11.20 -15.38
N SER A 108 -14.90 -11.16 -16.45
CA SER A 108 -13.96 -10.07 -16.68
C SER A 108 -14.04 -9.59 -18.12
N PRO A 109 -14.47 -8.34 -18.37
CA PRO A 109 -14.52 -7.76 -19.72
C PRO A 109 -13.13 -7.50 -20.30
N VAL A 110 -12.08 -7.47 -19.47
CA VAL A 110 -10.70 -7.20 -19.87
C VAL A 110 -9.80 -8.29 -19.31
N SER A 111 -8.85 -8.80 -20.08
CA SER A 111 -7.90 -9.81 -19.58
C SER A 111 -7.21 -9.34 -18.29
N PRO A 112 -7.30 -10.10 -17.17
CA PRO A 112 -6.68 -9.72 -15.90
C PRO A 112 -5.17 -9.52 -16.00
N LEU A 113 -4.52 -10.26 -16.91
CA LEU A 113 -3.09 -10.13 -17.21
C LEU A 113 -2.72 -8.74 -17.74
N LYS A 114 -3.60 -8.10 -18.53
CA LYS A 114 -3.38 -6.74 -19.06
C LYS A 114 -3.47 -5.68 -17.97
N LEU A 115 -4.20 -5.96 -16.88
CA LEU A 115 -4.38 -5.06 -15.76
C LEU A 115 -3.25 -5.16 -14.72
N MET A 116 -2.52 -6.28 -14.67
CA MET A 116 -1.43 -6.48 -13.70
C MET A 116 -0.33 -5.41 -13.78
N LYS A 117 0.13 -5.08 -14.99
CA LYS A 117 1.20 -4.08 -15.18
C LYS A 117 0.79 -2.67 -14.72
N PRO A 118 -0.35 -2.09 -15.15
CA PRO A 118 -0.78 -0.79 -14.64
C PRO A 118 -1.07 -0.81 -13.14
N THR A 119 -1.64 -1.89 -12.59
CA THR A 119 -1.84 -2.01 -11.13
C THR A 119 -0.51 -2.01 -10.38
N LEU A 120 0.53 -2.69 -10.87
CA LEU A 120 1.86 -2.64 -10.27
C LEU A 120 2.46 -1.23 -10.30
N ILE A 121 2.34 -0.52 -11.43
CA ILE A 121 2.80 0.87 -11.56
C ILE A 121 2.09 1.75 -10.53
N LEU A 122 0.76 1.65 -10.43
CA LEU A 122 -0.03 2.37 -9.44
C LEU A 122 0.40 2.03 -8.02
N TRP A 123 0.65 0.76 -7.71
CA TRP A 123 1.10 0.34 -6.39
C TRP A 123 2.45 0.97 -6.01
N VAL A 124 3.41 0.98 -6.95
CA VAL A 124 4.72 1.63 -6.73
C VAL A 124 4.56 3.14 -6.53
N LEU A 125 3.73 3.81 -7.34
CA LEU A 125 3.46 5.24 -7.17
C LEU A 125 2.82 5.54 -5.82
N THR A 126 1.86 4.73 -5.39
CA THR A 126 1.24 4.86 -4.06
C THR A 126 2.28 4.66 -2.96
N LEU A 127 3.14 3.65 -3.04
CA LEU A 127 4.22 3.42 -2.07
C LEU A 127 5.17 4.62 -1.97
N LEU A 128 5.58 5.20 -3.10
CA LEU A 128 6.40 6.42 -3.12
C LEU A 128 5.68 7.60 -2.48
N GLY A 129 4.38 7.79 -2.78
CA GLY A 129 3.57 8.83 -2.13
C GLY A 129 3.48 8.65 -0.62
N GLY A 130 3.32 7.42 -0.13
CA GLY A 130 3.31 7.11 1.30
C GLY A 130 4.65 7.38 1.96
N PHE A 131 5.75 7.04 1.29
CA PHE A 131 7.10 7.33 1.77
C PHE A 131 7.36 8.85 1.86
N ILE A 132 6.93 9.63 0.86
CA ILE A 132 7.04 11.10 0.91
C ILE A 132 6.23 11.66 2.08
N LEU A 133 5.00 11.17 2.29
CA LEU A 133 4.17 11.59 3.44
C LEU A 133 4.86 11.28 4.77
N TYR A 134 5.48 10.10 4.90
CA TYR A 134 6.26 9.73 6.08
C TYR A 134 7.42 10.70 6.33
N LEU A 135 8.21 11.01 5.30
CA LEU A 135 9.34 11.94 5.41
C LEU A 135 8.89 13.36 5.80
N ILE A 136 7.75 13.82 5.30
CA ILE A 136 7.20 15.14 5.68
C ILE A 136 6.73 15.11 7.14
N LEU A 137 6.02 14.06 7.56
CA LEU A 137 5.37 14.00 8.87
C LEU A 137 6.36 13.78 10.01
N TRP A 138 7.37 12.93 9.79
CA TRP A 138 8.26 12.45 10.86
C TRP A 138 9.68 12.99 10.77
N GLU A 139 10.19 13.21 9.56
CA GLU A 139 11.55 13.75 9.36
C GLU A 139 11.54 15.25 9.06
N GLY A 140 10.35 15.85 8.87
CA GLY A 140 10.19 17.26 8.51
C GLY A 140 10.79 17.63 7.15
N ILE A 141 11.06 16.65 6.29
CA ILE A 141 11.70 16.86 4.99
C ILE A 141 10.64 17.31 3.98
N ILE A 142 10.77 18.54 3.50
CA ILE A 142 9.92 19.08 2.44
C ILE A 142 10.65 18.89 1.11
N ILE A 143 10.18 17.94 0.30
CA ILE A 143 10.66 17.73 -1.07
C ILE A 143 9.80 18.64 -1.98
N ILE A 144 10.37 19.76 -2.42
CA ILE A 144 9.78 20.73 -3.36
C ILE A 144 10.36 20.48 -4.75
#